data_AF-A0A6J6ELD3-F1
#
_entry.id   AF-A0A6J6ELD3-F1
#
_cell.length_a   1.000
_cell.length_b   1.000
_cell.length_c   1.000
_cell.angle_alpha   90.00
_cell.angle_beta   90.00
_cell.angle_gamma   90.00
#
_symmetry.space_group_name_H-M   'P 1'
#
loop_
_entity.id
_entity.type
_entity.pdbx_description
1 polymer ?
#
loop_
_entity_poly.entity_id
_entity_poly.type
_entity_poly.pdbx_seq_one_letter_code
_entity_poly.pdbx_strand_id
1 'polypeptide(L)'
;MQSNYHSSQYQNNYTKEQNQQFTEQFSLITARFQELMLQGLPPTSEEAQAAVKAQYEFTTQFWQPNKEAFKSLAMTYILPTEYSKFYQKLGDGLGQYVYEAICYWSDNNLN
;
A
#
# COMPACT_ATOMS: atom_id res chain seq x y z
N MET A 1 29.72 33.94 -15.81
CA MET A 1 29.37 32.87 -14.86
C MET A 1 27.86 32.93 -14.70
N GLN A 2 27.11 32.10 -15.44
CA GLN A 2 25.66 32.08 -15.37
C GLN A 2 25.21 30.85 -14.59
N SER A 3 24.35 31.12 -13.62
CA SER A 3 23.99 30.28 -12.50
C SER A 3 23.20 29.05 -12.90
N ASN A 4 23.62 27.88 -12.42
CA ASN A 4 22.87 26.62 -12.50
C ASN A 4 21.58 26.74 -11.66
N TYR A 5 20.49 27.19 -12.28
CA TYR A 5 19.13 26.99 -11.77
C TYR A 5 18.65 25.58 -12.15
N HIS A 6 19.00 24.57 -11.34
CA HIS A 6 18.25 23.32 -11.34
C HIS A 6 16.93 23.57 -10.59
N SER A 7 15.90 23.97 -11.32
CA SER A 7 14.55 24.08 -10.77
C SER A 7 13.57 23.65 -11.84
N SER A 8 12.77 22.64 -11.49
CA SER A 8 11.63 22.11 -12.26
C SER A 8 12.05 21.21 -13.44
N GLN A 9 11.69 19.92 -13.53
CA GLN A 9 10.41 19.32 -13.20
C GLN A 9 10.53 17.82 -12.92
N TYR A 10 9.93 17.38 -11.82
CA TYR A 10 9.49 16.00 -11.63
C TYR A 10 8.36 15.70 -12.65
N GLN A 11 8.69 15.63 -13.94
CA GLN A 11 7.84 14.93 -14.91
C GLN A 11 7.98 13.45 -14.60
N ASN A 12 7.02 12.92 -13.84
CA ASN A 12 6.82 11.49 -13.61
C ASN A 12 6.50 10.77 -14.94
N ASN A 13 7.48 10.70 -15.83
CA ASN A 13 7.49 9.74 -16.93
C ASN A 13 8.00 8.41 -16.36
N TYR A 14 7.26 7.81 -15.43
CA TYR A 14 7.47 6.41 -15.10
C TYR A 14 7.36 5.62 -16.41
N THR A 15 8.44 4.96 -16.81
CA THR A 15 8.42 4.16 -18.03
C THR A 15 7.40 3.03 -17.88
N LYS A 16 6.89 2.48 -18.99
CA LYS A 16 5.93 1.36 -18.93
C LYS A 16 6.45 0.20 -18.07
N GLU A 17 7.75 -0.05 -18.14
CA GLU A 17 8.45 -1.05 -17.30
C GLU A 17 8.40 -0.72 -15.81
N GLN A 18 8.63 0.54 -15.41
CA GLN A 18 8.53 0.94 -14.01
C GLN A 18 7.10 0.81 -13.48
N ASN A 19 6.10 1.20 -14.26
CA ASN A 19 4.69 1.02 -13.88
C ASN A 19 4.31 -0.46 -13.73
N GLN A 20 4.85 -1.35 -14.57
CA GLN A 20 4.67 -2.79 -14.42
C GLN A 20 5.32 -3.31 -13.13
N GLN A 21 6.55 -2.90 -12.84
CA GLN A 21 7.24 -3.28 -11.60
C GLN A 21 6.48 -2.82 -10.36
N PHE A 22 5.94 -1.61 -10.36
CA PHE A 22 5.12 -1.08 -9.27
C PHE A 22 3.83 -1.87 -9.07
N THR A 23 3.15 -2.21 -10.17
CA THR A 23 1.95 -3.04 -10.13
C THR A 23 2.25 -4.43 -9.61
N GLU A 24 3.37 -5.02 -10.03
CA GLU A 24 3.82 -6.33 -9.58
C GLU A 24 4.18 -6.33 -8.09
N GLN A 25 4.94 -5.34 -7.62
CA GLN A 25 5.26 -5.20 -6.19
C GLN A 25 4.01 -5.05 -5.33
N PHE A 26 3.06 -4.21 -5.75
CA PHE A 26 1.79 -4.06 -5.03
C PHE A 26 0.97 -5.35 -5.04
N SER A 27 0.95 -6.08 -6.17
CA SER A 27 0.31 -7.38 -6.27
C SER A 27 0.96 -8.42 -5.35
N LEU A 28 2.28 -8.42 -5.22
CA LEU A 28 3.01 -9.32 -4.33
C LEU A 28 2.68 -9.04 -2.86
N ILE A 29 2.61 -7.77 -2.47
CA ILE A 29 2.19 -7.37 -1.11
C ILE A 29 0.76 -7.82 -0.84
N THR A 30 -0.14 -7.61 -1.80
CA THR A 30 -1.54 -8.03 -1.68
C THR A 30 -1.69 -9.56 -1.60
N ALA A 31 -0.96 -10.30 -2.44
CA ALA A 31 -0.90 -11.74 -2.38
C ALA A 31 -0.36 -12.23 -1.03
N ARG A 32 0.63 -11.53 -0.45
CA ARG A 32 1.14 -11.85 0.88
C ARG A 32 0.05 -11.72 1.95
N PHE A 33 -0.74 -10.64 1.94
CA PHE A 33 -1.88 -10.50 2.86
C PHE A 33 -2.89 -11.63 2.68
N GLN A 34 -3.17 -12.02 1.43
CA GLN A 34 -4.05 -13.14 1.14
C GLN A 34 -3.51 -14.45 1.71
N GLU A 35 -2.23 -14.76 1.52
CA GLU A 35 -1.59 -15.94 2.10
C GLU A 35 -1.69 -15.96 3.63
N LEU A 36 -1.44 -14.82 4.28
CA LEU A 36 -1.50 -14.70 5.74
C LEU A 36 -2.93 -14.89 6.25
N MET A 37 -3.90 -14.30 5.56
CA MET A 37 -5.32 -14.48 5.86
C MET A 37 -5.75 -15.95 5.68
N LEU A 38 -5.30 -16.61 4.61
CA LEU A 38 -5.57 -18.03 4.37
C LEU A 38 -4.90 -18.96 5.39
N GLN A 39 -3.76 -18.54 5.95
CA GLN A 39 -3.10 -19.21 7.07
C GLN A 39 -3.83 -19.00 8.41
N GLY A 40 -4.86 -18.13 8.45
CA GLY A 40 -5.58 -17.79 9.67
C GLY A 40 -4.81 -16.89 10.63
N LEU A 41 -3.76 -16.21 10.14
CA LEU A 41 -3.02 -15.23 10.95
C LEU A 41 -3.85 -13.96 11.13
N PRO A 42 -3.79 -13.31 12.31
CA PRO A 42 -4.50 -12.06 12.54
C PRO A 42 -3.82 -10.89 11.79
N PRO A 43 -4.56 -9.83 11.44
CA PRO A 43 -4.01 -8.65 10.76
C PRO A 43 -2.96 -7.89 11.61
N THR A 44 -2.93 -8.17 12.92
CA THR A 44 -1.96 -7.63 13.87
C THR A 44 -0.71 -8.51 14.03
N SER A 45 -0.60 -9.63 13.32
CA SER A 45 0.58 -10.52 13.41
C SER A 45 1.83 -9.83 12.88
N GLU A 46 3.01 -10.23 13.34
CA GLU A 46 4.28 -9.64 12.90
C GLU A 46 4.46 -9.73 11.38
N GLU A 47 4.03 -10.83 10.76
CA GLU A 47 4.07 -11.02 9.31
C GLU A 47 3.12 -10.09 8.56
N ALA A 48 1.91 -9.89 9.07
CA ALA A 48 0.95 -8.94 8.50
C ALA A 48 1.49 -7.51 8.61
N GLN A 49 2.06 -7.16 9.76
CA GLN A 49 2.67 -5.86 9.99
C GLN A 49 3.92 -5.63 9.13
N ALA A 50 4.71 -6.67 8.85
CA ALA A 50 5.82 -6.61 7.90
C ALA A 50 5.34 -6.32 6.47
N ALA A 51 4.23 -6.94 6.04
CA ALA A 51 3.61 -6.65 4.74
C ALA A 51 3.08 -5.21 4.66
N VAL A 52 2.47 -4.70 5.73
CA VAL A 52 2.03 -3.28 5.82
C VAL A 52 3.23 -2.34 5.74
N LYS A 53 4.32 -2.65 6.46
CA LYS A 53 5.55 -1.85 6.40
C LYS A 53 6.10 -1.77 4.99
N ALA A 54 6.14 -2.89 4.26
CA ALA A 54 6.55 -2.90 2.86
C ALA A 54 5.62 -2.04 1.98
N GLN A 55 4.31 -2.08 2.21
CA GLN A 55 3.35 -1.21 1.52
C GLN A 55 3.56 0.27 1.84
N TYR A 56 3.83 0.59 3.10
CA TYR A 56 4.12 1.97 3.52
C TYR A 56 5.41 2.46 2.89
N GLU A 57 6.50 1.69 2.97
CA GLU A 57 7.79 2.00 2.34
C GLU A 57 7.63 2.20 0.83
N PHE A 58 6.87 1.33 0.16
CA PHE A 58 6.53 1.50 -1.25
C PHE A 58 5.78 2.80 -1.51
N THR A 59 4.75 3.11 -0.73
CA THR A 59 3.95 4.34 -0.86
C THR A 59 4.82 5.59 -0.65
N THR A 60 5.73 5.54 0.34
CA THR A 60 6.65 6.65 0.67
C THR A 60 7.62 7.02 -0.44
N GLN A 61 7.87 6.11 -1.39
CA GLN A 61 8.68 6.42 -2.58
C GLN A 61 7.98 7.41 -3.53
N PHE A 62 6.66 7.44 -3.52
CA PHE A 62 5.85 8.34 -4.35
C PHE A 62 5.41 9.58 -3.57
N TRP A 63 4.94 9.39 -2.34
CA TRP A 63 4.50 10.46 -1.44
C TRP A 63 4.56 9.96 0.00
N GLN A 64 4.87 10.82 0.97
CA GLN A 64 4.86 10.43 2.39
C GLN A 64 3.47 10.64 3.00
N PRO A 65 2.64 9.59 3.14
CA PRO A 65 1.36 9.73 3.81
C PRO A 65 1.57 9.92 5.31
N ASN A 66 0.77 10.79 5.92
CA ASN A 66 0.61 10.79 7.37
C ASN A 66 -0.34 9.66 7.80
N LYS A 67 -0.48 9.46 9.12
CA LYS A 67 -1.34 8.44 9.74
C LYS A 67 -2.75 8.39 9.14
N GLU A 68 -3.42 9.53 9.07
CA GLU A 68 -4.80 9.62 8.56
C GLU A 68 -4.87 9.34 7.06
N ALA A 69 -3.88 9.84 6.30
CA ALA A 69 -3.80 9.65 4.87
C ALA A 69 -3.56 8.17 4.51
N PHE A 70 -2.73 7.46 5.28
CA PHE A 70 -2.47 6.03 5.07
C PHE A 70 -3.70 5.18 5.42
N LYS A 71 -4.43 5.51 6.49
CA LYS A 71 -5.73 4.88 6.81
C LYS A 71 -6.79 5.16 5.74
N SER A 72 -6.87 6.39 5.24
CA SER A 72 -7.78 6.77 4.16
C SER A 72 -7.47 6.02 2.86
N LEU A 73 -6.20 5.81 2.54
CA LEU A 73 -5.78 4.94 1.43
C LEU A 73 -6.33 3.53 1.61
N ALA A 74 -6.19 2.96 2.82
CA ALA A 74 -6.73 1.63 3.12
C ALA A 74 -8.26 1.55 3.03
N MET A 75 -8.98 2.63 3.34
CA MET A 75 -10.44 2.68 3.19
C MET A 75 -10.88 2.42 1.75
N THR A 76 -10.08 2.83 0.76
CA THR A 76 -10.43 2.61 -0.67
C THR A 76 -10.58 1.13 -1.03
N TYR A 77 -9.95 0.22 -0.27
CA TYR A 77 -10.01 -1.22 -0.46
C TYR A 77 -11.28 -1.86 0.14
N ILE A 78 -11.93 -1.20 1.10
CA ILE A 78 -13.18 -1.68 1.74
C ILE A 78 -14.43 -0.97 1.22
N LEU A 79 -14.30 0.29 0.79
CA LEU A 79 -15.41 1.06 0.22
C LEU A 79 -15.83 0.46 -1.12
N PRO A 80 -17.11 0.56 -1.53
CA PRO A 80 -17.66 -0.05 -2.74
C PRO A 80 -17.13 0.62 -4.03
N THR A 81 -15.85 0.42 -4.29
CA THR A 81 -15.08 0.89 -5.44
C THR A 81 -14.68 -0.30 -6.32
N GLU A 82 -14.16 -0.04 -7.51
CA GLU A 82 -13.60 -1.12 -8.36
C GLU A 82 -12.43 -1.86 -7.68
N TYR A 83 -11.67 -1.16 -6.83
CA TYR A 83 -10.60 -1.78 -6.03
C TYR A 83 -11.15 -2.80 -5.05
N SER A 84 -12.20 -2.48 -4.27
CA SER A 84 -12.80 -3.46 -3.35
C SER A 84 -13.28 -4.72 -4.05
N LYS A 85 -13.81 -4.60 -5.28
CA LYS A 85 -14.22 -5.74 -6.10
C LYS A 85 -13.03 -6.59 -6.53
N PHE A 86 -11.88 -5.98 -6.80
CA PHE A 86 -10.64 -6.71 -7.07
C PHE A 86 -10.19 -7.50 -5.83
N TYR A 87 -10.18 -6.88 -4.66
CA TYR A 87 -9.85 -7.57 -3.40
C TYR A 87 -10.83 -8.69 -3.06
N GLN A 88 -12.14 -8.49 -3.24
CA GLN A 88 -13.15 -9.54 -3.07
C GLN A 88 -12.92 -10.73 -4.02
N LYS A 89 -12.51 -10.48 -5.27
CA LYS A 89 -12.17 -11.57 -6.21
C LYS A 89 -10.94 -12.37 -5.78
N LEU A 90 -9.99 -11.73 -5.09
CA LEU A 90 -8.82 -12.42 -4.54
C LEU A 90 -9.18 -13.23 -3.30
N GLY A 91 -10.03 -12.70 -2.43
CA GLY A 91 -10.55 -13.44 -1.29
C GLY A 91 -11.62 -12.65 -0.55
N ASP A 92 -12.67 -13.34 -0.14
CA ASP A 92 -13.69 -12.76 0.73
C ASP A 92 -13.06 -12.27 2.04
N GLY A 93 -13.32 -11.00 2.38
CA GLY A 93 -12.77 -10.37 3.57
C GLY A 93 -11.33 -9.85 3.44
N LEU A 94 -10.64 -10.06 2.32
CA LEU A 94 -9.25 -9.60 2.15
C LEU A 94 -9.10 -8.09 2.28
N GLY A 95 -10.00 -7.31 1.67
CA GLY A 95 -9.97 -5.86 1.77
C GLY A 95 -10.09 -5.37 3.22
N GLN A 96 -10.93 -6.02 4.02
CA GLN A 96 -11.09 -5.70 5.43
C GLN A 96 -9.84 -6.10 6.23
N TYR A 97 -9.30 -7.29 6.00
CA TYR A 97 -8.07 -7.75 6.64
C TYR A 97 -6.90 -6.78 6.42
N VAL A 98 -6.69 -6.33 5.18
CA VAL A 98 -5.67 -5.35 4.83
C VAL A 98 -5.92 -4.01 5.51
N TYR A 99 -7.18 -3.54 5.53
CA TYR A 99 -7.57 -2.31 6.21
C TYR A 99 -7.24 -2.35 7.71
N GLU A 100 -7.64 -3.42 8.41
CA GLU A 100 -7.36 -3.58 9.85
C GLU A 100 -5.86 -3.64 10.13
N ALA A 101 -5.09 -4.34 9.29
CA ALA A 101 -3.63 -4.42 9.42
C ALA A 101 -2.98 -3.03 9.28
N ILE A 102 -3.43 -2.25 8.28
CA ILE A 102 -2.93 -0.89 8.04
C ILE A 102 -3.31 0.05 9.18
N CYS A 103 -4.54 0.01 9.67
CA CYS A 103 -4.95 0.81 10.82
C CYS A 103 -4.08 0.53 12.04
N TYR A 104 -3.90 -0.75 12.39
CA TYR A 104 -3.07 -1.16 13.50
C TYR A 104 -1.61 -0.69 13.33
N TRP A 105 -1.00 -0.92 12.16
CA TRP A 105 0.37 -0.47 11.91
C TRP A 105 0.51 1.05 12.03
N SER A 106 -0.42 1.78 11.44
CA SER A 106 -0.44 3.25 11.45
C SER A 106 -0.59 3.78 12.87
N ASP A 107 -1.42 3.15 13.71
CA ASP A 107 -1.58 3.56 15.11
C ASP A 107 -0.32 3.31 15.95
N ASN A 108 0.47 2.29 15.62
CA ASN A 108 1.68 1.94 16.36
C ASN A 108 2.95 2.62 15.83
N ASN A 109 3.02 2.95 14.54
CA ASN A 109 4.25 3.41 13.88
C ASN A 109 4.20 4.88 13.43
N LEU A 110 3.00 5.44 13.22
CA LEU A 110 2.82 6.82 12.79
C LEU A 110 2.26 7.63 13.97
N ASN A 111 3.02 8.64 14.40
CA ASN A 111 2.62 9.58 15.45
C ASN A 111 1.74 10.70 14.90
#